data_AF-A0A3B8Z506-F1
#
_entry.id   AF-A0A3B8Z506-F1
#
_cell.length_a   1.000
_cell.length_b   1.000
_cell.length_c   1.000
_cell.angle_alpha   90.00
_cell.angle_beta   90.00
_cell.angle_gamma   90.00
#
_symmetry.space_group_name_H-M   'P 1'
#
loop_
_entity.id
_entity.type
_entity.pdbx_description
1 polymer ?
#
loop_
_entity_poly.entity_id
_entity_poly.type
_entity_poly.pdbx_seq_one_letter_code
_entity_poly.pdbx_strand_id
1 'polypeptide(L)'
;RHEVLVDRSKSFLDGSLPSGNAVAAEVLLRLGRFTGSGRYTEAAQKTLESHGYPMEKQPFGTAAMINVLEDQLEAPREIVIVGERDETRDLRLAAFAHSQPGEVVIVARQEKTEGEPVEILRGKLSEAPVAYVCQNQTCSAPIAQAETLEELLRGSS
;
A
#
# COMPACT_ATOMS: atom_id res chain seq x y z
N ARG A 1 8.62 -3.74 -42.32
CA ARG A 1 9.35 -2.50 -41.96
C ARG A 1 8.73 -2.02 -40.65
N HIS A 2 9.37 -2.24 -39.51
CA HIS A 2 8.87 -1.75 -38.22
C HIS A 2 9.12 -0.25 -38.14
N GLU A 3 8.09 0.51 -37.82
CA GLU A 3 8.20 1.95 -37.57
C GLU A 3 8.99 2.18 -36.28
N VAL A 4 10.07 2.96 -36.37
CA VAL A 4 10.90 3.30 -35.21
C VAL A 4 10.22 4.49 -34.52
N LEU A 5 9.62 4.25 -33.36
CA LEU A 5 9.06 5.32 -32.53
C LEU A 5 10.21 6.21 -32.03
N VAL A 6 10.23 7.46 -32.50
CA VAL A 6 11.30 8.46 -32.25
C VAL A 6 11.25 9.04 -30.83
N ASP A 7 10.18 8.81 -30.07
CA ASP A 7 10.08 9.22 -28.67
C ASP A 7 9.18 8.24 -27.90
N ARG A 8 9.69 7.72 -26.77
CA ARG A 8 8.85 7.07 -25.75
C ARG A 8 8.55 8.11 -24.70
N SER A 9 7.74 9.11 -25.05
CA SER A 9 7.33 10.13 -24.10
C SER A 9 6.56 9.46 -22.96
N LYS A 10 7.03 9.67 -21.73
CA LYS A 10 6.27 9.29 -20.55
C LYS A 10 5.13 10.30 -20.43
N SER A 11 3.89 9.84 -20.56
CA SER A 11 2.73 10.72 -20.32
C SER A 11 2.71 11.15 -18.86
N PHE A 12 2.72 12.45 -18.63
CA PHE A 12 2.46 13.04 -17.31
C PHE A 12 0.97 13.07 -16.98
N LEU A 13 0.12 12.96 -18.00
CA LEU A 13 -1.32 13.07 -17.86
C LEU A 13 -1.97 11.69 -17.92
N ASP A 14 -3.03 11.56 -17.13
CA ASP A 14 -3.97 10.46 -17.20
C ASP A 14 -4.79 10.57 -18.49
N GLY A 15 -5.12 9.41 -19.06
CA GLY A 15 -6.05 9.28 -20.19
C GLY A 15 -7.30 8.54 -19.72
N SER A 16 -7.78 7.61 -20.54
CA SER A 16 -8.78 6.63 -20.07
C SER A 16 -8.25 5.68 -19.00
N LEU A 17 -6.93 5.65 -18.81
CA LEU A 17 -6.22 4.91 -17.78
C LEU A 17 -5.31 5.86 -17.01
N PRO A 18 -4.94 5.53 -15.76
CA PRO A 18 -3.89 6.24 -15.03
C PRO A 18 -2.59 6.29 -15.83
N SER A 19 -1.85 7.39 -15.69
CA SER A 19 -0.51 7.50 -16.26
C SER A 19 0.42 6.42 -15.69
N GLY A 20 1.32 5.91 -16.51
CA GLY A 20 2.28 4.89 -16.07
C GLY A 20 3.19 5.37 -14.94
N ASN A 21 3.44 6.68 -14.86
CA ASN A 21 4.19 7.27 -13.76
C ASN A 21 3.41 7.23 -12.45
N ALA A 22 2.11 7.54 -12.46
CA ALA A 22 1.26 7.45 -11.26
C ALA A 22 1.21 6.01 -10.73
N VAL A 23 0.94 5.05 -11.62
CA VAL A 23 0.93 3.62 -11.23
C VAL A 23 2.29 3.18 -10.68
N ALA A 24 3.39 3.59 -11.31
CA ALA A 24 4.72 3.26 -10.82
C ALA A 24 4.98 3.88 -9.44
N ALA A 25 4.64 5.14 -9.23
CA ALA A 25 4.81 5.81 -7.94
C ALA A 25 3.97 5.16 -6.83
N GLU A 26 2.70 4.82 -7.12
CA GLU A 26 1.82 4.09 -6.21
C GLU A 26 2.43 2.75 -5.77
N VAL A 27 2.87 1.94 -6.73
CA VAL A 27 3.49 0.64 -6.47
C VAL A 27 4.79 0.80 -5.67
N LEU A 28 5.60 1.80 -5.98
CA LEU A 28 6.84 2.10 -5.27
C LEU A 28 6.57 2.50 -3.80
N LEU A 29 5.55 3.33 -3.53
CA LEU A 29 5.14 3.64 -2.16
C LEU A 29 4.73 2.37 -1.39
N ARG A 30 3.91 1.53 -2.01
CA ARG A 30 3.45 0.27 -1.39
C ARG A 30 4.62 -0.71 -1.15
N LEU A 31 5.55 -0.82 -2.09
CA LEU A 31 6.76 -1.63 -1.92
C LEU A 31 7.66 -1.10 -0.81
N GLY A 32 7.80 0.22 -0.68
CA GLY A 32 8.53 0.86 0.41
C GLY A 32 7.96 0.48 1.78
N ARG A 33 6.63 0.57 1.93
CA ARG A 33 5.90 0.16 3.14
C ARG A 33 6.03 -1.33 3.43
N PHE A 34 5.87 -2.17 2.42
CA PHE A 34 5.92 -3.63 2.54
C PHE A 34 7.31 -4.17 2.88
N THR A 35 8.34 -3.61 2.24
CA THR A 35 9.73 -4.11 2.34
C THR A 35 10.61 -3.33 3.32
N GLY A 36 10.16 -2.17 3.80
CA GLY A 36 10.98 -1.23 4.58
C GLY A 36 12.10 -0.56 3.77
N SER A 37 12.20 -0.80 2.46
CA SER A 37 13.33 -0.33 1.66
C SER A 37 13.14 1.11 1.19
N GLY A 38 13.96 2.02 1.71
CA GLY A 38 13.97 3.44 1.35
C GLY A 38 14.17 3.72 -0.15
N ARG A 39 14.82 2.81 -0.89
CA ARG A 39 15.01 2.97 -2.34
C ARG A 39 13.69 3.13 -3.11
N TYR A 40 12.62 2.48 -2.64
CA TYR A 40 11.32 2.54 -3.29
C TYR A 40 10.58 3.84 -2.92
N THR A 41 10.61 4.22 -1.64
CA THR A 41 10.00 5.50 -1.20
C THR A 41 10.70 6.69 -1.83
N GLU A 42 12.03 6.68 -1.93
CA GLU A 42 12.81 7.71 -2.64
C GLU A 42 12.45 7.78 -4.13
N ALA A 43 12.26 6.64 -4.79
CA ALA A 43 11.89 6.61 -6.21
C ALA A 43 10.46 7.12 -6.44
N ALA A 44 9.52 6.78 -5.54
CA ALA A 44 8.18 7.34 -5.57
C ALA A 44 8.19 8.86 -5.35
N GLN A 45 8.93 9.34 -4.35
CA GLN A 45 9.06 10.76 -4.05
C GLN A 45 9.62 11.55 -5.24
N LYS A 46 10.70 11.07 -5.88
CA LYS A 46 11.25 11.71 -7.09
C LYS A 46 10.23 11.77 -8.23
N THR A 47 9.37 10.76 -8.34
CA THR A 47 8.31 10.74 -9.35
C THR A 47 7.25 11.80 -9.05
N LEU A 48 6.82 11.94 -7.80
CA LEU A 48 5.88 12.98 -7.36
C LEU A 48 6.45 14.38 -7.55
N GLU A 49 7.70 14.61 -7.17
CA GLU A 49 8.40 15.89 -7.36
C GLU A 49 8.43 16.29 -8.85
N SER A 50 8.68 15.33 -9.75
CA SER A 50 8.66 15.59 -11.20
C SER A 50 7.27 15.90 -11.77
N HIS A 51 6.19 15.58 -11.05
CA HIS A 51 4.80 15.84 -11.45
C HIS A 51 4.20 17.07 -10.75
N GLY A 52 4.93 17.79 -9.89
CA GLY A 52 4.42 18.95 -9.16
C GLY A 52 3.77 20.00 -10.07
N TYR A 53 4.48 20.42 -11.12
CA TYR A 53 3.96 21.41 -12.06
C TYR A 53 2.71 20.91 -12.85
N PRO A 54 2.70 19.71 -13.45
CA PRO A 54 1.49 19.14 -14.04
C PRO A 54 0.29 19.08 -13.08
N MET A 55 0.49 18.65 -11.83
CA MET A 55 -0.58 18.57 -10.83
C MET A 55 -1.18 19.94 -10.50
N GLU A 56 -0.35 20.97 -10.38
CA GLU A 56 -0.83 22.34 -10.14
C GLU A 56 -1.58 22.93 -11.35
N LYS A 57 -1.12 22.64 -12.57
CA LYS A 57 -1.67 23.26 -13.78
C LYS A 57 -2.86 22.50 -14.38
N GLN A 58 -2.91 21.19 -14.22
CA GLN A 58 -3.92 20.32 -14.82
C GLN A 58 -4.37 19.23 -13.84
N PRO A 59 -4.92 19.58 -12.67
CA PRO A 59 -5.23 18.60 -11.61
C PRO A 59 -6.17 17.48 -12.07
N PHE A 60 -7.17 17.81 -12.90
CA PHE A 60 -8.10 16.82 -13.46
C PHE A 60 -7.43 15.85 -14.44
N GLY A 61 -6.34 16.27 -15.07
CA GLY A 61 -5.52 15.43 -15.95
C GLY A 61 -4.46 14.62 -15.22
N THR A 62 -4.35 14.76 -13.89
CA THR A 62 -3.33 14.08 -13.07
C THR A 62 -3.91 13.51 -11.79
N ALA A 63 -5.21 13.19 -11.78
CA ALA A 63 -5.92 12.72 -10.59
C ALA A 63 -5.26 11.48 -9.97
N ALA A 64 -4.74 10.55 -10.78
CA ALA A 64 -4.05 9.38 -10.26
C ALA A 64 -2.78 9.74 -9.51
N MET A 65 -2.00 10.73 -9.99
CA MET A 65 -0.80 11.18 -9.27
C MET A 65 -1.14 11.95 -8.00
N ILE A 66 -2.25 12.69 -7.98
CA ILE A 66 -2.75 13.36 -6.78
C ILE A 66 -3.13 12.34 -5.71
N ASN A 67 -3.77 11.23 -6.07
CA ASN A 67 -4.06 10.15 -5.11
C ASN A 67 -2.76 9.57 -4.51
N VAL A 68 -1.70 9.44 -5.32
CA VAL A 68 -0.38 8.99 -4.82
C VAL A 68 0.23 10.00 -3.87
N LEU A 69 0.06 11.30 -4.12
CA LEU A 69 0.50 12.36 -3.22
C LEU A 69 -0.28 12.30 -1.89
N GLU A 70 -1.59 12.13 -1.94
CA GLU A 70 -2.45 11.95 -0.76
C GLU A 70 -2.00 10.74 0.06
N ASP A 71 -1.80 9.58 -0.57
CA ASP A 71 -1.26 8.38 0.07
C ASP A 71 0.10 8.63 0.75
N GLN A 72 0.97 9.45 0.15
CA GLN A 72 2.26 9.78 0.75
C GLN A 72 2.11 10.66 2.00
N LEU A 73 1.16 11.59 1.99
CA LEU A 73 0.93 12.56 3.07
C LEU A 73 0.16 11.95 4.25
N GLU A 74 -0.91 11.21 3.96
CA GLU A 74 -1.76 10.58 4.97
C GLU A 74 -1.14 9.30 5.53
N ALA A 75 -0.23 8.66 4.77
CA ALA A 75 0.39 7.39 5.10
C ALA A 75 -0.65 6.35 5.56
N PRO A 76 -1.53 5.87 4.65
CA PRO A 76 -2.63 5.00 5.02
C PRO A 76 -2.14 3.68 5.59
N ARG A 77 -2.95 3.12 6.50
CA ARG A 77 -2.62 1.97 7.33
C ARG A 77 -2.42 0.70 6.50
N GLU A 78 -1.56 -0.19 6.98
CA GLU A 78 -1.48 -1.58 6.51
C GLU A 78 -2.09 -2.53 7.55
N ILE A 79 -3.04 -3.35 7.12
CA ILE A 79 -3.70 -4.35 7.96
C ILE A 79 -3.05 -5.70 7.66
N VAL A 80 -2.20 -6.17 8.55
CA VAL A 80 -1.47 -7.44 8.40
C VAL A 80 -2.19 -8.52 9.17
N ILE A 81 -2.66 -9.56 8.49
CA ILE A 81 -3.31 -10.72 9.08
C ILE A 81 -2.39 -11.93 8.92
N VAL A 82 -2.03 -12.55 10.02
CA VAL A 82 -1.18 -13.74 10.07
C VAL A 82 -2.03 -14.91 10.53
N GLY A 83 -2.01 -16.01 9.78
CA GLY A 83 -2.70 -17.25 10.13
C GLY A 83 -3.06 -18.09 8.90
N GLU A 84 -3.63 -19.27 9.13
CA GLU A 84 -4.12 -20.10 8.05
C GLU A 84 -5.34 -19.48 7.35
N ARG A 85 -5.46 -19.73 6.04
CA ARG A 85 -6.42 -19.01 5.19
C ARG A 85 -7.87 -19.14 5.68
N ASP A 86 -8.22 -20.33 6.15
CA ASP A 86 -9.59 -20.64 6.57
C ASP A 86 -9.89 -20.09 7.98
N GLU A 87 -8.85 -19.98 8.82
CA GLU A 87 -8.96 -19.50 10.20
C GLU A 87 -8.96 -17.96 10.29
N THR A 88 -8.37 -17.28 9.30
CA THR A 88 -8.29 -15.81 9.24
C THR A 88 -9.57 -15.14 8.72
N ARG A 89 -10.61 -15.92 8.41
CA ARG A 89 -11.81 -15.45 7.70
C ARG A 89 -12.44 -14.23 8.36
N ASP A 90 -12.68 -14.27 9.67
CA ASP A 90 -13.43 -13.23 10.36
C ASP A 90 -12.63 -11.94 10.49
N LEU A 91 -11.32 -12.02 10.76
CA LEU A 91 -10.40 -10.88 10.71
C LEU A 91 -10.33 -10.25 9.32
N ARG A 92 -10.33 -11.07 8.26
CA ARG A 92 -10.36 -10.61 6.87
C ARG A 92 -11.65 -9.84 6.55
N LEU A 93 -12.79 -10.36 6.98
CA LEU A 93 -14.09 -9.71 6.78
C LEU A 93 -14.15 -8.37 7.51
N ALA A 94 -13.72 -8.32 8.77
CA ALA A 94 -13.62 -7.08 9.54
C ALA A 94 -12.70 -6.05 8.85
N ALA A 95 -11.52 -6.48 8.39
CA ALA A 95 -10.59 -5.62 7.68
C ALA A 95 -11.19 -5.02 6.40
N PHE A 96 -11.80 -5.85 5.54
CA PHE A 96 -12.40 -5.38 4.27
C PHE A 96 -13.69 -4.57 4.46
N ALA A 97 -14.43 -4.80 5.56
CA ALA A 97 -15.64 -4.04 5.85
C ALA A 97 -15.34 -2.59 6.28
N HIS A 98 -14.15 -2.34 6.82
CA HIS A 98 -13.76 -1.04 7.39
C HIS A 98 -12.51 -0.42 6.77
N SER A 99 -11.92 -1.05 5.76
CA SER A 99 -10.74 -0.51 5.07
C SER A 99 -11.05 0.80 4.37
N GLN A 100 -10.19 1.78 4.55
CA GLN A 100 -10.25 3.08 3.87
C GLN A 100 -9.48 3.07 2.55
N PRO A 101 -9.72 4.04 1.64
CA PRO A 101 -8.88 4.22 0.45
C PRO A 101 -7.39 4.30 0.81
N GLY A 102 -6.53 3.72 -0.03
CA GLY A 102 -5.08 3.69 0.18
C GLY A 102 -4.59 2.63 1.18
N GLU A 103 -5.47 2.07 2.01
CA GLU A 103 -5.11 0.99 2.93
C GLU A 103 -4.87 -0.33 2.21
N VAL A 104 -3.96 -1.12 2.76
CA VAL A 104 -3.59 -2.43 2.20
C VAL A 104 -3.84 -3.51 3.22
N VAL A 105 -4.62 -4.53 2.83
CA VAL A 105 -4.81 -5.75 3.61
C VAL A 105 -3.84 -6.81 3.11
N ILE A 106 -2.94 -7.25 3.99
CA ILE A 106 -1.94 -8.28 3.74
C ILE A 106 -2.34 -9.53 4.52
N VAL A 107 -2.40 -10.67 3.85
CA VAL A 107 -2.69 -11.96 4.49
C VAL A 107 -1.49 -12.86 4.29
N ALA A 108 -0.82 -13.19 5.38
CA ALA A 108 0.37 -14.02 5.37
C ALA A 108 0.11 -15.34 6.10
N ARG A 109 0.56 -16.44 5.49
CA ARG A 109 0.62 -17.74 6.15
C ARG A 109 1.90 -17.85 6.94
N GLN A 110 1.86 -18.67 7.99
CA GLN A 110 3.04 -19.02 8.78
C GLN A 110 3.82 -20.18 8.17
N GLU A 111 3.88 -20.28 6.84
CA GLU A 111 4.76 -21.26 6.23
C GLU A 111 6.21 -20.87 6.57
N LYS A 112 7.03 -21.85 6.93
CA LYS A 112 8.49 -21.66 7.04
C LYS A 112 9.02 -21.37 5.64
N THR A 113 8.95 -20.11 5.23
CA THR A 113 9.59 -19.68 4.00
C THR A 113 11.10 -19.71 4.22
N GLU A 114 11.82 -20.30 3.26
CA GLU A 114 13.27 -20.19 3.23
C GLU A 114 13.62 -18.74 2.88
N GLY A 115 14.06 -17.97 3.87
CA GLY A 115 14.46 -16.57 3.70
C GLY A 115 14.12 -15.70 4.91
N GLU A 116 14.66 -14.48 4.93
CA GLU A 116 14.21 -13.47 5.90
C GLU A 116 12.80 -13.00 5.54
N PRO A 117 11.89 -12.88 6.54
CA PRO A 117 10.58 -12.29 6.28
C PRO A 117 10.77 -10.86 5.77
N VAL A 118 9.89 -10.45 4.84
CA VAL A 118 9.78 -9.03 4.48
C VAL A 118 9.51 -8.19 5.72
N GLU A 119 9.97 -6.94 5.72
CA GLU A 119 10.01 -6.11 6.92
C GLU A 119 8.66 -6.00 7.63
N ILE A 120 7.57 -5.83 6.87
CA ILE A 120 6.22 -5.73 7.44
C ILE A 120 5.73 -7.00 8.16
N LEU A 121 6.35 -8.15 7.92
CA LEU A 121 6.07 -9.43 8.57
C LEU A 121 7.09 -9.77 9.67
N ARG A 122 8.16 -8.98 9.82
CA ARG A 122 9.21 -9.26 10.80
C ARG A 122 8.64 -9.30 12.22
N GLY A 123 8.88 -10.40 12.93
CA GLY A 123 8.41 -10.60 14.30
C GLY A 123 6.90 -10.85 14.45
N LYS A 124 6.13 -10.97 13.36
CA LYS A 124 4.69 -11.25 13.39
C LYS A 124 4.43 -12.76 13.33
N LEU A 125 4.64 -13.43 14.45
CA LEU A 125 4.39 -14.85 14.61
C LEU A 125 3.32 -15.08 15.68
N SER A 126 2.34 -15.94 15.40
CA SER A 126 1.28 -16.33 16.33
C SER A 126 0.77 -17.73 16.00
N GLU A 127 0.56 -18.57 17.01
CA GLU A 127 -0.02 -19.92 16.84
C GLU A 127 -1.51 -19.90 16.45
N ALA A 128 -2.16 -18.74 16.54
CA ALA A 128 -3.55 -18.51 16.18
C ALA A 128 -3.68 -17.27 15.27
N PRO A 129 -4.79 -17.14 14.49
CA PRO A 129 -5.00 -15.98 13.64
C PRO A 129 -4.96 -14.67 14.41
N VAL A 130 -4.13 -13.73 13.95
CA VAL A 130 -4.02 -12.39 14.53
C VAL A 130 -3.89 -11.34 13.44
N ALA A 131 -4.45 -10.17 13.70
CA ALA A 131 -4.27 -8.96 12.91
C ALA A 131 -3.32 -7.98 13.60
N TYR A 132 -2.66 -7.16 12.80
CA TYR A 132 -1.90 -6.00 13.22
C TYR A 132 -2.32 -4.83 12.34
N VAL A 133 -2.50 -3.67 12.94
CA VAL A 133 -2.70 -2.42 12.20
C VAL A 133 -1.38 -1.66 12.26
N CYS A 134 -0.77 -1.48 11.09
CA CYS A 134 0.51 -0.81 10.91
C CYS A 134 0.33 0.54 10.26
N GLN A 135 1.19 1.49 10.62
CA GLN A 135 1.31 2.79 9.99
C GLN A 135 2.73 3.29 10.19
N ASN A 136 3.38 3.79 9.14
CA ASN A 136 4.76 4.32 9.22
C ASN A 136 5.73 3.37 9.93
N GLN A 137 5.72 2.08 9.56
CA GLN A 137 6.59 1.02 10.13
C GLN A 137 6.35 0.69 11.62
N THR A 138 5.36 1.31 12.25
CA THR A 138 4.94 0.98 13.61
C THR A 138 3.64 0.20 13.53
N CYS A 139 3.52 -0.88 14.32
CA CYS A 139 2.33 -1.70 14.34
C CYS A 139 1.73 -1.79 15.74
N SER A 140 0.42 -2.01 15.80
CA SER A 140 -0.30 -2.33 17.02
C SER A 140 0.21 -3.63 17.68
N ALA A 141 -0.25 -3.88 18.91
CA ALA A 141 -0.25 -5.22 19.48
C ALA A 141 -1.07 -6.21 18.61
N PRO A 142 -0.84 -7.53 18.71
CA PRO A 142 -1.64 -8.53 17.99
C PRO A 142 -3.10 -8.50 18.43
N ILE A 143 -4.02 -8.53 17.47
CA ILE A 143 -5.47 -8.48 17.65
C ILE A 143 -6.07 -9.81 17.18
N ALA A 144 -6.61 -10.60 18.11
CA ALA A 144 -7.19 -11.91 17.79
C ALA A 144 -8.69 -11.87 17.48
N GLN A 145 -9.40 -10.83 17.95
CA GLN A 145 -10.86 -10.72 17.83
C GLN A 145 -11.24 -9.74 16.72
N ALA A 146 -12.21 -10.14 15.89
CA ALA A 146 -12.68 -9.33 14.77
C ALA A 146 -13.30 -8.03 15.26
N GLU A 147 -14.10 -8.07 16.32
CA GLU A 147 -14.79 -6.92 16.89
C GLU A 147 -13.80 -5.84 17.35
N THR A 148 -12.71 -6.23 18.02
CA THR A 148 -11.64 -5.31 18.41
C THR A 148 -10.94 -4.69 17.21
N LEU A 149 -10.75 -5.46 16.12
CA LEU A 149 -10.20 -4.92 14.88
C LEU A 149 -11.14 -3.89 14.25
N GLU A 150 -12.45 -4.17 14.20
CA GLU A 150 -13.45 -3.23 13.67
C GLU A 150 -13.47 -1.90 14.44
N GLU A 151 -13.47 -1.97 15.77
CA GLU A 151 -13.45 -0.79 16.64
C GLU A 151 -12.22 0.08 16.36
N LEU A 152 -11.04 -0.54 16.28
CA LEU A 152 -9.80 0.15 15.95
C LEU A 152 -9.85 0.79 14.56
N LEU A 153 -10.40 0.09 13.57
CA LEU A 153 -10.46 0.59 12.19
C LEU A 153 -11.43 1.76 12.03
N ARG A 154 -12.55 1.79 12.78
CA ARG A 154 -13.54 2.88 12.78
C ARG A 154 -13.06 4.13 13.51
N GLY A 155 -12.28 3.97 14.58
CA GLY A 155 -11.84 5.07 15.45
C GLY A 155 -10.76 5.99 14.89
N SER A 156 -10.30 5.78 13.65
CA SER A 156 -9.23 6.58 13.01
C SER A 156 -9.74 7.53 11.93
N SER A 157 -11.02 7.94 11.99
CA SER A 157 -11.64 8.91 11.06
C SER A 157 -11.60 10.32 11.63
#